data_AF-A0A3N9UXD6-F1
#
_entry.id   AF-A0A3N9UXD6-F1
#
_cell.length_a   1.000
_cell.length_b   1.000
_cell.length_c   1.000
_cell.angle_alpha   90.00
_cell.angle_beta   90.00
_cell.angle_gamma   90.00
#
_symmetry.space_group_name_H-M   'P 1'
#
loop_
_entity.id
_entity.type
_entity.pdbx_description
1 polymer ?
#
loop_
_entity_poly.entity_id
_entity_poly.type
_entity_poly.pdbx_seq_one_letter_code
_entity_poly.pdbx_strand_id
1 'polypeptide(L)'
;MRVFVDGKEIELDEKSSLGEALKAAGAKPAQGAIIGVVKGRGEQSLQTNSYWLNTTKGKLRIELLENDLQKIWHESINDIVSSEVRWASTSGVAFGPFSSSISFGREAHEYNRWEIVIGAAGFEAEKTQLIFVRRRHSAAYGVPAEGGLLAHVVGGKNTLDRLEIGDKILAIEPIVEWQDLTEKLATQDMTLPLEDGMEVFTEVQVELMEDAPYGAEFFLALTRGGTLKVDSVSSSYISSDQLLAEPIIFEHREPRLEGAVTVRTSGRGLGRIFIYKADRTSNPGHSVVGHVNAGMDMVKLAGPGQLVTVRVKPERIMLMGSKLSDALLLLKERGIEVEVDGQGGEDAVVVKQDPRATMEILKAKKVKLLTMPANRLVAIELYHDLAPKTLDYFRHVTGLKERPVGPLPVYFVYENTILFKPEIDAVSYKELLPENKPTGPIPAGSIGISNQVSKKIGLVGVRLVADKRYGPSGEKFEATNIIGRVLEPEKLKDVKEGETIYVLEVR
;
A
#
# COMPACT_ATOMS: atom_id res chain seq x y z
N MET A 1 8.88 -11.78 -29.03
CA MET A 1 8.98 -10.48 -28.34
C MET A 1 9.30 -10.72 -26.87
N ARG A 2 9.99 -9.78 -26.25
CA ARG A 2 10.37 -9.76 -24.84
C ARG A 2 9.45 -8.80 -24.10
N VAL A 3 8.82 -9.28 -23.04
CA VAL A 3 8.00 -8.47 -22.13
C VAL A 3 8.45 -8.71 -20.70
N PHE A 4 8.21 -7.75 -19.81
CA PHE A 4 8.58 -7.87 -18.40
C PHE A 4 7.33 -7.96 -17.55
N VAL A 5 7.15 -9.04 -16.80
CA VAL A 5 6.04 -9.21 -15.86
C VAL A 5 6.59 -9.15 -14.44
N ASP A 6 6.21 -8.12 -13.67
CA ASP A 6 6.75 -7.83 -12.33
C ASP A 6 8.29 -7.83 -12.28
N GLY A 7 8.91 -7.29 -13.33
CA GLY A 7 10.38 -7.22 -13.50
C GLY A 7 11.03 -8.50 -14.01
N LYS A 8 10.27 -9.59 -14.23
CA LYS A 8 10.78 -10.83 -14.84
C LYS A 8 10.59 -10.79 -16.35
N GLU A 9 11.68 -10.99 -17.09
CA GLU A 9 11.66 -11.12 -18.55
C GLU A 9 10.98 -12.42 -18.98
N ILE A 10 10.06 -12.32 -19.95
CA ILE A 10 9.31 -13.42 -20.55
C ILE A 10 9.42 -13.29 -22.07
N GLU A 11 9.83 -14.37 -22.73
CA GLU A 11 9.77 -14.50 -24.19
C GLU A 11 8.41 -15.03 -24.61
N LEU A 12 7.77 -14.32 -25.54
CA LEU A 12 6.47 -14.66 -26.11
C LEU A 12 6.50 -14.56 -27.64
N ASP A 13 5.54 -15.21 -28.29
CA ASP A 13 5.30 -15.04 -29.72
C ASP A 13 4.85 -13.60 -30.03
N GLU A 14 5.04 -13.16 -31.28
CA GLU A 14 4.56 -11.84 -31.69
C GLU A 14 3.04 -11.73 -31.54
N LYS A 15 2.57 -10.58 -31.03
CA LYS A 15 1.15 -10.28 -30.77
C LYS A 15 0.51 -11.15 -29.68
N SER A 16 1.30 -11.81 -28.83
CA SER A 16 0.74 -12.48 -27.65
C SER A 16 -0.03 -11.52 -26.77
N SER A 17 -1.05 -12.05 -26.12
CA SER A 17 -1.95 -11.28 -25.27
C SER A 17 -1.42 -11.13 -23.84
N LEU A 18 -1.98 -10.17 -23.11
CA LEU A 18 -1.74 -10.01 -21.67
C LEU A 18 -1.98 -11.31 -20.89
N GLY A 19 -3.07 -12.02 -21.19
CA GLY A 19 -3.38 -13.30 -20.53
C GLY A 19 -2.32 -14.38 -20.76
N GLU A 20 -1.72 -14.45 -21.95
CA GLU A 20 -0.62 -15.37 -22.26
C GLU A 20 0.65 -15.01 -21.48
N ALA A 21 0.98 -13.73 -21.40
CA ALA A 21 2.12 -13.24 -20.62
C ALA A 21 1.99 -13.60 -19.13
N LEU A 22 0.82 -13.38 -18.53
CA LEU A 22 0.56 -13.73 -17.13
C LEU A 22 0.68 -15.24 -16.90
N LYS A 23 0.16 -16.05 -17.82
CA LYS A 23 0.25 -17.51 -17.74
C LYS A 23 1.69 -17.99 -17.82
N ALA A 24 2.49 -17.43 -18.72
CA ALA A 24 3.91 -17.75 -18.86
C ALA A 24 4.72 -17.30 -17.63
N ALA A 25 4.37 -16.17 -17.02
CA ALA A 25 4.98 -15.69 -15.79
C ALA A 25 4.55 -16.46 -14.54
N GLY A 26 3.42 -17.19 -14.59
CA GLY A 26 2.80 -17.81 -13.43
C GLY A 26 2.08 -16.80 -12.52
N ALA A 27 1.83 -15.58 -13.02
CA ALA A 27 1.18 -14.51 -12.28
C ALA A 27 -0.33 -14.75 -12.19
N LYS A 28 -0.90 -14.53 -10.99
CA LYS A 28 -2.32 -14.73 -10.69
C LYS A 28 -2.87 -13.52 -9.95
N PRO A 29 -3.09 -12.39 -10.64
CA PRO A 29 -3.71 -11.22 -10.01
C PRO A 29 -5.09 -11.59 -9.46
N ALA A 30 -5.51 -10.91 -8.40
CA ALA A 30 -6.80 -11.15 -7.77
C ALA A 30 -7.95 -10.84 -8.74
N GLN A 31 -9.06 -11.58 -8.62
CA GLN A 31 -10.21 -11.38 -9.50
C GLN A 31 -10.76 -9.95 -9.36
N GLY A 32 -10.95 -9.28 -10.49
CA GLY A 32 -11.42 -7.89 -10.53
C GLY A 32 -10.37 -6.85 -10.14
N ALA A 33 -9.12 -7.25 -9.88
CA ALA A 33 -8.01 -6.33 -9.73
C ALA A 33 -7.50 -5.84 -11.09
N ILE A 34 -7.00 -4.61 -11.11
CA ILE A 34 -6.34 -4.05 -12.30
C ILE A 34 -4.95 -4.67 -12.49
N ILE A 35 -4.50 -4.62 -13.73
CA ILE A 35 -3.13 -4.91 -14.16
C ILE A 35 -2.58 -3.64 -14.79
N GLY A 36 -1.39 -3.25 -14.38
CA GLY A 36 -0.68 -2.12 -14.95
C GLY A 36 0.10 -2.54 -16.20
N VAL A 37 0.04 -1.75 -17.26
CA VAL A 37 0.86 -1.91 -18.46
C VAL A 37 1.54 -0.59 -18.77
N VAL A 38 2.85 -0.63 -18.96
CA VAL A 38 3.69 0.52 -19.30
C VAL A 38 4.47 0.18 -20.55
N LYS A 39 4.43 1.08 -21.52
CA LYS A 39 5.24 1.00 -22.74
C LYS A 39 6.27 2.14 -22.73
N GLY A 40 7.46 1.85 -23.24
CA GLY A 40 8.39 2.91 -23.66
C GLY A 40 9.55 3.25 -22.72
N ARG A 41 9.81 2.53 -21.62
CA ARG A 41 11.06 2.77 -20.85
C ARG A 41 12.32 2.55 -21.70
N GLY A 42 12.28 1.66 -22.70
CA GLY A 42 13.42 1.36 -23.57
C GLY A 42 13.80 2.47 -24.56
N GLU A 43 12.84 3.02 -25.32
CA GLU A 43 13.14 4.06 -26.32
C GLU A 43 13.21 5.48 -25.72
N GLN A 44 12.44 5.78 -24.67
CA GLN A 44 12.44 7.11 -24.02
C GLN A 44 13.63 7.33 -23.08
N SER A 45 14.39 6.30 -22.72
CA SER A 45 15.56 6.44 -21.84
C SER A 45 16.63 7.36 -22.43
N LEU A 46 16.68 7.48 -23.76
CA LEU A 46 17.67 8.34 -24.43
C LEU A 46 17.29 9.82 -24.42
N GLN A 47 16.07 10.20 -24.00
CA GLN A 47 15.59 11.60 -24.01
C GLN A 47 15.16 12.12 -22.63
N THR A 48 15.45 11.40 -21.54
CA THR A 48 15.18 11.92 -20.18
C THR A 48 16.10 13.09 -19.83
N ASN A 49 15.67 13.94 -18.90
CA ASN A 49 16.50 15.00 -18.32
C ASN A 49 17.29 14.53 -17.09
N SER A 50 17.05 13.32 -16.56
CA SER A 50 17.70 12.83 -15.34
C SER A 50 18.61 11.63 -15.61
N TYR A 51 19.83 11.65 -15.06
CA TYR A 51 20.81 10.58 -15.25
C TYR A 51 21.56 10.24 -13.96
N TRP A 52 21.89 8.96 -13.79
CA TRP A 52 22.93 8.49 -12.86
C TRP A 52 24.26 8.36 -13.59
N LEU A 53 25.29 9.02 -13.09
CA LEU A 53 26.67 8.82 -13.53
C LEU A 53 27.36 7.93 -12.50
N ASN A 54 27.69 6.71 -12.90
CA ASN A 54 28.47 5.78 -12.10
C ASN A 54 29.95 6.14 -12.28
N THR A 55 30.60 6.58 -11.20
CA THR A 55 32.04 6.88 -11.21
C THR A 55 32.83 5.86 -10.41
N THR A 56 34.15 5.89 -10.54
CA THR A 56 35.09 5.12 -9.69
C THR A 56 34.94 5.40 -8.18
N LYS A 57 34.32 6.52 -7.78
CA LYS A 57 34.15 6.92 -6.37
C LYS A 57 32.69 6.84 -5.87
N GLY A 58 31.76 6.39 -6.70
CA GLY A 58 30.33 6.28 -6.39
C GLY A 58 29.42 6.90 -7.45
N LYS A 59 28.13 7.01 -7.15
CA LYS A 59 27.12 7.54 -8.09
C LYS A 59 26.88 9.04 -7.91
N LEU A 60 26.64 9.75 -9.01
CA LEU A 60 26.15 11.13 -9.07
C LEU A 60 24.79 11.16 -9.78
N ARG A 61 23.81 11.90 -9.25
CA ARG A 61 22.55 12.16 -9.98
C ARG A 61 22.62 13.55 -10.56
N ILE A 62 22.38 13.66 -11.86
CA ILE A 62 22.34 14.93 -12.58
C ILE A 62 20.96 15.16 -13.20
N GLU A 63 20.62 16.43 -13.36
CA GLU A 63 19.40 16.89 -14.02
C GLU A 63 19.79 17.93 -15.10
N LEU A 64 19.53 17.59 -16.35
CA LEU A 64 19.77 18.45 -17.51
C LEU A 64 18.80 19.63 -17.50
N LEU A 65 19.28 20.77 -17.98
CA LEU A 65 18.44 21.93 -18.28
C LEU A 65 17.85 21.78 -19.69
N GLU A 66 16.61 22.25 -19.85
CA GLU A 66 15.95 22.34 -21.15
C GLU A 66 16.58 23.48 -21.97
N ASN A 67 17.64 23.16 -22.71
CA ASN A 67 18.33 24.08 -23.62
C ASN A 67 18.97 23.33 -24.79
N ASP A 68 19.58 24.06 -25.74
CA ASP A 68 20.17 23.46 -26.94
C ASP A 68 21.34 22.50 -26.64
N LEU A 69 21.97 22.60 -25.47
CA LEU A 69 23.07 21.70 -25.04
C LEU A 69 22.57 20.30 -24.69
N GLN A 70 21.27 20.14 -24.41
CA GLN A 70 20.66 18.85 -24.17
C GLN A 70 20.84 17.90 -25.36
N LYS A 71 20.69 18.40 -26.60
CA LYS A 71 20.90 17.59 -27.81
C LYS A 71 22.34 17.08 -27.89
N ILE A 72 23.30 17.94 -27.57
CA ILE A 72 24.72 17.58 -27.57
C ILE A 72 25.01 16.51 -26.50
N TRP A 73 24.39 16.61 -25.32
CA TRP A 73 24.49 15.54 -24.33
C TRP A 73 23.99 14.20 -24.88
N HIS A 74 22.80 14.18 -25.51
CA HIS A 74 22.23 12.96 -26.07
C HIS A 74 23.08 12.37 -27.21
N GLU A 75 23.68 13.21 -28.05
CA GLU A 75 24.60 12.78 -29.11
C GLU A 75 25.93 12.24 -28.58
N SER A 76 26.44 12.82 -27.49
CA SER A 76 27.78 12.52 -26.94
C SER A 76 27.79 11.56 -25.74
N ILE A 77 26.64 11.06 -25.25
CA ILE A 77 26.57 10.17 -24.07
C ILE A 77 27.59 9.02 -24.17
N ASN A 78 27.68 8.36 -25.33
CA ASN A 78 28.55 7.20 -25.52
C ASN A 78 30.03 7.58 -25.48
N ASP A 79 30.39 8.79 -25.89
CA ASP A 79 31.76 9.31 -25.85
C ASP A 79 32.15 9.83 -24.47
N ILE A 80 31.16 10.25 -23.66
CA ILE A 80 31.36 10.67 -22.28
C ILE A 80 31.60 9.44 -21.37
N VAL A 81 30.98 8.30 -21.68
CA VAL A 81 31.26 7.04 -20.98
C VAL A 81 32.75 6.70 -21.15
N SER A 82 33.40 6.29 -20.07
CA SER A 82 34.86 6.08 -19.96
C SER A 82 35.73 7.34 -19.97
N SER A 83 35.15 8.54 -20.04
CA SER A 83 35.91 9.79 -19.86
C SER A 83 36.57 9.83 -18.48
N GLU A 84 37.80 10.32 -18.46
CA GLU A 84 38.64 10.43 -17.26
C GLU A 84 38.69 11.87 -16.78
N VAL A 85 38.86 12.06 -15.48
CA VAL A 85 39.16 13.37 -14.89
C VAL A 85 40.53 13.84 -15.37
N ARG A 86 40.54 14.88 -16.21
CA ARG A 86 41.77 15.49 -16.76
C ARG A 86 42.39 16.50 -15.81
N TRP A 87 41.55 17.22 -15.08
CA TRP A 87 41.98 18.13 -14.04
C TRP A 87 40.95 18.18 -12.91
N ALA A 88 41.44 18.35 -11.71
CA ALA A 88 40.64 18.54 -10.51
C ALA A 88 41.24 19.68 -9.69
N SER A 89 40.38 20.59 -9.23
CA SER A 89 40.76 21.69 -8.35
C SER A 89 39.74 21.85 -7.23
N THR A 90 39.97 22.85 -6.38
CA THR A 90 39.00 23.24 -5.34
C THR A 90 37.73 23.87 -5.92
N SER A 91 37.80 24.41 -7.14
CA SER A 91 36.68 25.09 -7.81
C SER A 91 35.86 24.17 -8.71
N GLY A 92 36.46 23.12 -9.27
CA GLY A 92 35.75 22.19 -10.14
C GLY A 92 36.56 20.94 -10.50
N VAL A 93 35.95 20.06 -11.28
CA VAL A 93 36.57 18.85 -11.82
C VAL A 93 36.06 18.61 -13.24
N ALA A 94 36.93 18.24 -14.18
CA ALA A 94 36.54 18.09 -15.57
C ALA A 94 36.82 16.69 -16.13
N PHE A 95 35.79 16.11 -16.73
CA PHE A 95 35.86 14.84 -17.46
C PHE A 95 36.02 15.09 -18.95
N GLY A 96 36.89 14.32 -19.61
CA GLY A 96 37.04 14.33 -21.06
C GLY A 96 38.44 13.85 -21.49
N PRO A 97 38.90 14.22 -22.71
CA PRO A 97 38.15 14.94 -23.72
C PRO A 97 37.13 14.04 -24.45
N PHE A 98 36.08 14.65 -24.98
CA PHE A 98 35.21 14.06 -26.02
C PHE A 98 35.02 15.09 -27.16
N SER A 99 34.54 14.64 -28.31
CA SER A 99 34.28 15.52 -29.46
C SER A 99 32.85 16.06 -29.42
N SER A 100 32.67 17.33 -29.76
CA SER A 100 31.33 17.94 -29.92
C SER A 100 31.26 18.83 -31.15
N SER A 101 30.06 19.26 -31.52
CA SER A 101 29.80 20.21 -32.62
C SER A 101 29.66 21.67 -32.13
N ILE A 102 30.01 21.95 -30.87
CA ILE A 102 29.84 23.26 -30.22
C ILE A 102 30.93 24.25 -30.65
N SER A 103 30.55 25.52 -30.84
CA SER A 103 31.49 26.63 -30.96
C SER A 103 31.77 27.26 -29.59
N PHE A 104 33.06 27.41 -29.26
CA PHE A 104 33.50 27.83 -27.93
C PHE A 104 34.07 29.26 -27.94
N GLY A 105 33.57 30.11 -27.06
CA GLY A 105 34.04 31.47 -26.82
C GLY A 105 35.18 31.54 -25.82
N ARG A 106 35.75 32.73 -25.61
CA ARG A 106 36.87 32.96 -24.66
C ARG A 106 36.48 33.77 -23.44
N GLU A 107 35.21 34.12 -23.32
CA GLU A 107 34.72 34.97 -22.24
C GLU A 107 34.69 34.20 -20.91
N ALA A 108 34.85 34.95 -19.81
CA ALA A 108 34.71 34.42 -18.47
C ALA A 108 33.26 34.53 -18.04
N HIS A 109 32.72 33.45 -17.48
CA HIS A 109 31.37 33.42 -16.92
C HIS A 109 31.44 33.12 -15.43
N GLU A 110 30.37 33.44 -14.72
CA GLU A 110 30.18 33.07 -13.33
C GLU A 110 29.44 31.74 -13.24
N TYR A 111 29.97 30.83 -12.43
CA TYR A 111 29.40 29.50 -12.22
C TYR A 111 29.08 29.29 -10.76
N ASN A 112 27.94 28.65 -10.48
CA ASN A 112 27.52 28.28 -9.13
C ASN A 112 27.92 26.86 -8.79
N ARG A 113 28.01 26.61 -7.48
CA ARG A 113 28.26 25.27 -6.96
C ARG A 113 27.16 24.30 -7.43
N TRP A 114 27.58 23.10 -7.83
CA TRP A 114 26.76 22.00 -8.35
C TRP A 114 26.26 22.16 -9.78
N GLU A 115 26.71 23.19 -10.50
CA GLU A 115 26.49 23.27 -11.95
C GLU A 115 27.43 22.32 -12.70
N ILE A 116 26.97 21.88 -13.87
CA ILE A 116 27.71 21.09 -14.84
C ILE A 116 27.75 21.89 -16.14
N VAL A 117 28.95 22.14 -16.61
CA VAL A 117 29.24 23.04 -17.73
C VAL A 117 29.92 22.25 -18.83
N ILE A 118 29.47 22.42 -20.08
CA ILE A 118 30.21 21.94 -21.25
C ILE A 118 31.17 23.05 -21.69
N GLY A 119 32.47 22.77 -21.60
CA GLY A 119 33.53 23.65 -22.09
C GLY A 119 34.55 22.88 -22.94
N ALA A 120 35.55 23.58 -23.46
CA ALA A 120 36.60 22.97 -24.28
C ALA A 120 37.99 23.46 -23.88
N ALA A 121 38.89 22.52 -23.63
CA ALA A 121 40.29 22.86 -23.38
C ALA A 121 40.94 23.36 -24.67
N GLY A 122 41.52 24.56 -24.61
CA GLY A 122 42.13 25.19 -25.79
C GLY A 122 41.12 25.72 -26.82
N PHE A 123 39.82 25.76 -26.49
CA PHE A 123 38.75 26.25 -27.36
C PHE A 123 38.55 25.40 -28.65
N GLU A 124 38.97 24.14 -28.61
CA GLU A 124 38.86 23.19 -29.73
C GLU A 124 37.73 22.19 -29.50
N ALA A 125 36.91 21.95 -30.52
CA ALA A 125 35.71 21.12 -30.41
C ALA A 125 36.03 19.63 -30.13
N GLU A 126 37.19 19.14 -30.57
CA GLU A 126 37.68 17.80 -30.28
C GLU A 126 38.18 17.63 -28.83
N LYS A 127 38.31 18.73 -28.08
CA LYS A 127 38.78 18.76 -26.69
C LYS A 127 37.68 19.19 -25.72
N THR A 128 36.43 18.85 -26.02
CA THR A 128 35.27 19.14 -25.18
C THR A 128 35.37 18.39 -23.85
N GLN A 129 34.91 19.01 -22.77
CA GLN A 129 34.97 18.51 -21.40
C GLN A 129 33.67 18.82 -20.65
N LEU A 130 33.31 17.91 -19.74
CA LEU A 130 32.22 18.09 -18.80
C LEU A 130 32.79 18.58 -17.47
N ILE A 131 32.53 19.83 -17.10
CA ILE A 131 33.11 20.49 -15.93
C ILE A 131 32.06 20.55 -14.82
N PHE A 132 32.31 19.84 -13.73
CA PHE A 132 31.49 19.89 -12.52
C PHE A 132 32.02 20.96 -11.58
N VAL A 133 31.16 21.92 -11.24
CA VAL A 133 31.51 23.06 -10.40
C VAL A 133 31.36 22.71 -8.93
N ARG A 134 32.45 22.78 -8.17
CA ARG A 134 32.50 22.47 -6.73
C ARG A 134 32.27 23.69 -5.86
N ARG A 135 32.63 24.88 -6.35
CA ARG A 135 32.49 26.16 -5.65
C ARG A 135 32.12 27.25 -6.63
N ARG A 136 31.37 28.24 -6.16
CA ARG A 136 31.06 29.43 -6.96
C ARG A 136 32.36 30.16 -7.29
N HIS A 137 32.56 30.45 -8.57
CA HIS A 137 33.74 31.18 -9.06
C HIS A 137 33.51 31.70 -10.48
N SER A 138 34.42 32.53 -10.97
CA SER A 138 34.42 32.99 -12.36
C SER A 138 35.61 32.41 -13.11
N ALA A 139 35.39 31.87 -14.30
CA ALA A 139 36.44 31.29 -15.13
C ALA A 139 36.09 31.33 -16.63
N ALA A 140 37.13 31.36 -17.47
CA ALA A 140 37.00 31.15 -18.91
C ALA A 140 37.24 29.67 -19.21
N TYR A 141 36.15 28.90 -19.28
CA TYR A 141 36.21 27.46 -19.54
C TYR A 141 36.13 27.08 -21.02
N GLY A 142 36.13 28.07 -21.91
CA GLY A 142 35.93 27.85 -23.32
C GLY A 142 34.53 27.29 -23.55
N VAL A 143 33.50 28.06 -23.24
CA VAL A 143 32.08 27.66 -23.28
C VAL A 143 31.37 28.36 -24.45
N PRO A 144 30.24 27.86 -24.94
CA PRO A 144 29.41 28.60 -25.88
C PRO A 144 28.90 29.91 -25.27
N ALA A 145 28.44 30.85 -26.12
CA ALA A 145 28.12 32.23 -25.71
C ALA A 145 27.16 32.34 -24.52
N GLU A 146 26.29 31.34 -24.31
CA GLU A 146 25.34 31.30 -23.19
C GLU A 146 25.92 30.69 -21.90
N GLY A 147 27.25 30.57 -21.79
CA GLY A 147 27.95 30.13 -20.58
C GLY A 147 28.08 28.62 -20.43
N GLY A 148 27.52 27.82 -21.34
CA GLY A 148 27.75 26.37 -21.39
C GLY A 148 27.08 25.55 -20.28
N LEU A 149 26.16 26.13 -19.51
CA LEU A 149 25.48 25.45 -18.42
C LEU A 149 24.56 24.34 -18.96
N LEU A 150 24.92 23.09 -18.70
CA LEU A 150 24.20 21.91 -19.19
C LEU A 150 23.22 21.38 -18.14
N ALA A 151 23.67 21.23 -16.89
CA ALA A 151 22.95 20.43 -15.90
C ALA A 151 23.30 20.83 -14.46
N HIS A 152 22.56 20.25 -13.50
CA HIS A 152 22.82 20.37 -12.07
C HIS A 152 23.09 19.01 -11.42
N VAL A 153 23.98 18.97 -10.43
CA VAL A 153 24.15 17.82 -9.55
C VAL A 153 23.13 17.88 -8.43
N VAL A 154 22.11 17.03 -8.54
CA VAL A 154 21.01 16.93 -7.58
C VAL A 154 21.23 15.84 -6.52
N GLY A 155 22.13 14.87 -6.79
CA GLY A 155 22.46 13.79 -5.87
C GLY A 155 23.93 13.36 -5.93
N GLY A 156 24.45 12.77 -4.85
CA GLY A 156 25.85 12.33 -4.78
C GLY A 156 26.87 13.46 -4.55
N LYS A 157 26.46 14.60 -3.99
CA LYS A 157 27.33 15.78 -3.78
C LYS A 157 28.62 15.47 -3.01
N ASN A 158 28.57 14.57 -2.02
CA ASN A 158 29.76 14.12 -1.30
C ASN A 158 30.71 13.28 -2.16
N THR A 159 30.20 12.57 -3.17
CA THR A 159 31.00 11.85 -4.16
C THR A 159 31.73 12.84 -5.07
N LEU A 160 31.03 13.89 -5.53
CA LEU A 160 31.62 14.92 -6.39
C LEU A 160 32.85 15.57 -5.75
N ASP A 161 32.79 15.87 -4.44
CA ASP A 161 33.89 16.51 -3.72
C ASP A 161 35.14 15.61 -3.58
N ARG A 162 35.01 14.28 -3.79
CA ARG A 162 36.11 13.30 -3.67
C ARG A 162 36.73 12.87 -4.99
N LEU A 163 36.23 13.34 -6.13
CA LEU A 163 36.78 12.98 -7.44
C LEU A 163 38.17 13.61 -7.64
N GLU A 164 39.11 12.84 -8.16
CA GLU A 164 40.50 13.27 -8.38
C GLU A 164 40.93 12.94 -9.81
N ILE A 165 42.09 13.47 -10.21
CA ILE A 165 42.69 13.14 -11.52
C ILE A 165 42.85 11.62 -11.63
N GLY A 166 42.38 11.04 -12.73
CA GLY A 166 42.38 9.59 -12.94
C GLY A 166 41.04 8.89 -12.71
N ASP A 167 40.09 9.52 -12.01
CA ASP A 167 38.75 8.96 -11.83
C ASP A 167 37.96 8.94 -13.15
N LYS A 168 37.06 7.97 -13.31
CA LYS A 168 36.34 7.75 -14.58
C LYS A 168 34.84 7.69 -14.40
N ILE A 169 34.11 8.07 -15.45
CA ILE A 169 32.70 7.73 -15.61
C ILE A 169 32.64 6.30 -16.18
N LEU A 170 32.20 5.36 -15.36
CA LEU A 170 32.09 3.94 -15.70
C LEU A 170 30.82 3.64 -16.51
N ALA A 171 29.72 4.31 -16.21
CA ALA A 171 28.45 4.18 -16.92
C ALA A 171 27.58 5.41 -16.71
N ILE A 172 26.69 5.66 -17.67
CA ILE A 172 25.64 6.67 -17.60
C ILE A 172 24.30 5.92 -17.73
N GLU A 173 23.50 5.96 -16.69
CA GLU A 173 22.20 5.28 -16.62
C GLU A 173 21.10 6.34 -16.68
N PRO A 174 20.25 6.36 -17.73
CA PRO A 174 19.09 7.25 -17.77
C PRO A 174 18.08 6.91 -16.68
N ILE A 175 17.48 7.94 -16.09
CA ILE A 175 16.40 7.84 -15.13
C ILE A 175 15.12 8.28 -15.84
N VAL A 176 14.27 7.32 -16.24
CA VAL A 176 12.95 7.65 -16.78
C VAL A 176 12.00 7.90 -15.60
N GLU A 177 11.64 9.16 -15.38
CA GLU A 177 10.67 9.50 -14.34
C GLU A 177 9.28 9.01 -14.76
N TRP A 178 8.49 8.55 -13.79
CA TRP A 178 7.16 7.99 -14.06
C TRP A 178 6.20 8.98 -14.77
N GLN A 179 6.43 10.27 -14.56
CA GLN A 179 5.60 11.34 -15.13
C GLN A 179 5.81 11.47 -16.64
N ASP A 180 7.01 11.14 -17.13
CA ASP A 180 7.40 11.27 -18.54
C ASP A 180 6.86 10.13 -19.40
N LEU A 181 6.45 9.02 -18.77
CA LEU A 181 5.79 7.91 -19.43
C LEU A 181 4.41 8.33 -19.95
N THR A 182 4.30 8.44 -21.27
CA THR A 182 3.08 8.79 -22.01
C THR A 182 2.16 7.59 -22.21
N GLU A 183 2.71 6.41 -22.44
CA GLU A 183 1.96 5.19 -22.74
C GLU A 183 1.84 4.27 -21.51
N LYS A 184 0.86 4.58 -20.66
CA LYS A 184 0.58 3.80 -19.45
C LYS A 184 -0.91 3.56 -19.25
N LEU A 185 -1.28 2.35 -18.85
CA LEU A 185 -2.66 1.89 -18.76
C LEU A 185 -2.86 1.00 -17.53
N ALA A 186 -4.00 1.18 -16.85
CA ALA A 186 -4.55 0.19 -15.94
C ALA A 186 -5.71 -0.53 -16.64
N THR A 187 -5.64 -1.86 -16.76
CA THR A 187 -6.64 -2.66 -17.48
C THR A 187 -7.04 -3.92 -16.72
N GLN A 188 -8.18 -4.50 -17.09
CA GLN A 188 -8.59 -5.86 -16.72
C GLN A 188 -8.75 -6.75 -17.95
N ASP A 189 -8.50 -6.19 -19.14
CA ASP A 189 -8.65 -6.87 -20.41
C ASP A 189 -7.47 -7.80 -20.68
N MET A 190 -7.71 -9.10 -20.48
CA MET A 190 -6.73 -10.16 -20.73
C MET A 190 -6.42 -10.35 -22.23
N THR A 191 -7.22 -9.77 -23.13
CA THR A 191 -7.03 -9.88 -24.58
C THR A 191 -6.15 -8.78 -25.17
N LEU A 192 -5.71 -7.83 -24.34
CA LEU A 192 -4.83 -6.74 -24.75
C LEU A 192 -3.58 -7.31 -25.44
N PRO A 193 -3.29 -6.95 -26.71
CA PRO A 193 -2.07 -7.36 -27.38
C PRO A 193 -0.88 -6.64 -26.76
N LEU A 194 0.19 -7.38 -26.49
CA LEU A 194 1.45 -6.83 -26.02
C LEU A 194 2.43 -6.59 -27.16
N GLU A 195 3.34 -5.66 -26.94
CA GLU A 195 4.44 -5.32 -27.84
C GLU A 195 5.78 -5.56 -27.15
N ASP A 196 6.86 -5.65 -27.93
CA ASP A 196 8.22 -5.80 -27.42
C ASP A 196 8.58 -4.66 -26.46
N GLY A 197 9.18 -5.00 -25.32
CA GLY A 197 9.61 -4.05 -24.31
C GLY A 197 8.50 -3.53 -23.38
N MET A 198 7.25 -4.02 -23.50
CA MET A 198 6.20 -3.67 -22.53
C MET A 198 6.48 -4.25 -21.13
N GLU A 199 6.20 -3.45 -20.11
CA GLU A 199 6.25 -3.82 -18.69
C GLU A 199 4.83 -4.00 -18.16
N VAL A 200 4.59 -5.13 -17.49
CA VAL A 200 3.32 -5.54 -16.90
C VAL A 200 3.50 -5.66 -15.39
N PHE A 201 2.63 -5.01 -14.64
CA PHE A 201 2.62 -5.02 -13.17
C PHE A 201 1.34 -5.68 -12.68
N THR A 202 1.46 -6.74 -11.88
CA THR A 202 0.34 -7.61 -11.49
C THR A 202 0.00 -7.58 -10.00
N GLU A 203 0.99 -7.30 -9.14
CA GLU A 203 0.79 -7.08 -7.70
C GLU A 203 1.63 -5.92 -7.13
N VAL A 204 1.18 -5.40 -5.99
CA VAL A 204 1.97 -4.51 -5.11
C VAL A 204 2.45 -5.33 -3.93
N GLN A 205 3.75 -5.28 -3.66
CA GLN A 205 4.34 -5.96 -2.51
C GLN A 205 4.60 -4.93 -1.40
N VAL A 206 4.06 -5.20 -0.22
CA VAL A 206 4.19 -4.34 0.96
C VAL A 206 4.89 -5.12 2.06
N GLU A 207 5.92 -4.51 2.62
CA GLU A 207 6.64 -5.00 3.78
C GLU A 207 6.25 -4.17 5.00
N LEU A 208 5.66 -4.83 5.97
CA LEU A 208 5.21 -4.21 7.21
C LEU A 208 6.34 -4.13 8.21
N MET A 209 6.29 -3.10 9.03
CA MET A 209 7.33 -2.82 10.00
C MET A 209 7.01 -3.41 11.38
N GLU A 210 8.05 -3.85 12.09
CA GLU A 210 7.89 -4.46 13.41
C GLU A 210 7.58 -3.44 14.51
N ASP A 211 7.98 -2.18 14.36
CA ASP A 211 7.78 -1.12 15.37
C ASP A 211 6.34 -0.55 15.38
N ALA A 212 5.47 -0.99 14.46
CA ALA A 212 4.06 -0.63 14.41
C ALA A 212 3.16 -1.88 14.37
N PRO A 213 3.20 -2.76 15.40
CA PRO A 213 2.49 -4.05 15.38
C PRO A 213 0.97 -3.92 15.20
N TYR A 214 0.33 -2.93 15.81
CA TYR A 214 -1.13 -2.75 15.69
C TYR A 214 -1.52 -2.16 14.34
N GLY A 215 -0.74 -1.21 13.81
CA GLY A 215 -0.91 -0.64 12.48
C GLY A 215 -0.62 -1.64 11.36
N ALA A 216 0.36 -2.52 11.55
CA ALA A 216 0.64 -3.65 10.68
C ALA A 216 -0.55 -4.64 10.64
N GLU A 217 -1.08 -5.02 11.81
CA GLU A 217 -2.27 -5.88 11.90
C GLU A 217 -3.51 -5.24 11.25
N PHE A 218 -3.65 -3.92 11.38
CA PHE A 218 -4.70 -3.13 10.74
C PHE A 218 -4.61 -3.16 9.20
N PHE A 219 -3.39 -3.04 8.64
CA PHE A 219 -3.17 -3.19 7.19
C PHE A 219 -3.40 -4.63 6.69
N LEU A 220 -3.00 -5.64 7.48
CA LEU A 220 -3.27 -7.05 7.18
C LEU A 220 -4.77 -7.35 7.20
N ALA A 221 -5.53 -6.70 8.09
CA ALA A 221 -6.97 -6.80 8.12
C ALA A 221 -7.63 -6.20 6.87
N LEU A 222 -7.17 -5.02 6.44
CA LEU A 222 -7.64 -4.35 5.22
C LEU A 222 -7.44 -5.25 3.99
N THR A 223 -6.26 -5.84 3.88
CA THR A 223 -5.79 -6.59 2.70
C THR A 223 -6.03 -8.10 2.80
N ARG A 224 -6.86 -8.57 3.75
CA ARG A 224 -7.12 -10.00 4.00
C ARG A 224 -7.63 -10.79 2.79
N GLY A 225 -8.22 -10.10 1.80
CA GLY A 225 -8.67 -10.68 0.53
C GLY A 225 -7.59 -10.73 -0.56
N GLY A 226 -6.34 -10.36 -0.27
CA GLY A 226 -5.27 -10.22 -1.26
C GLY A 226 -5.41 -8.98 -2.15
N THR A 227 -6.30 -8.06 -1.79
CA THR A 227 -6.59 -6.85 -2.57
C THR A 227 -6.66 -5.60 -1.70
N LEU A 228 -6.36 -4.47 -2.32
CA LEU A 228 -6.58 -3.13 -1.78
C LEU A 228 -7.57 -2.38 -2.67
N LYS A 229 -8.67 -1.89 -2.09
CA LYS A 229 -9.59 -1.00 -2.80
C LYS A 229 -9.11 0.45 -2.70
N VAL A 230 -8.95 1.10 -3.84
CA VAL A 230 -8.57 2.52 -3.90
C VAL A 230 -9.83 3.38 -3.88
N ASP A 231 -10.06 4.10 -2.79
CA ASP A 231 -11.23 4.99 -2.65
C ASP A 231 -10.91 6.44 -3.02
N SER A 232 -9.64 6.87 -2.93
CA SER A 232 -9.24 8.22 -3.32
C SER A 232 -7.80 8.27 -3.83
N VAL A 233 -7.54 9.21 -4.73
CA VAL A 233 -6.23 9.42 -5.35
C VAL A 233 -5.89 10.91 -5.30
N SER A 234 -4.64 11.22 -5.00
CA SER A 234 -4.05 12.56 -5.12
C SER A 234 -2.76 12.51 -5.95
N SER A 235 -2.10 13.64 -6.17
CA SER A 235 -0.74 13.65 -6.74
C SER A 235 0.29 12.93 -5.84
N SER A 236 0.01 12.80 -4.54
CA SER A 236 0.98 12.35 -3.54
C SER A 236 0.69 11.02 -2.88
N TYR A 237 -0.52 10.47 -3.05
CA TYR A 237 -0.91 9.20 -2.45
C TYR A 237 -2.13 8.59 -3.15
N ILE A 238 -2.35 7.31 -2.90
CA ILE A 238 -3.66 6.65 -2.97
C ILE A 238 -4.13 6.31 -1.55
N SER A 239 -5.43 6.17 -1.34
CA SER A 239 -5.97 5.80 -0.02
C SER A 239 -7.17 4.86 -0.09
N SER A 240 -7.35 4.09 0.98
CA SER A 240 -8.49 3.20 1.20
C SER A 240 -9.26 3.58 2.47
N ASP A 241 -10.59 3.52 2.37
CA ASP A 241 -11.54 3.89 3.41
C ASP A 241 -12.26 2.67 4.00
N GLN A 242 -11.86 1.44 3.66
CA GLN A 242 -12.60 0.24 4.12
C GLN A 242 -12.57 0.06 5.66
N LEU A 243 -11.57 0.61 6.34
CA LEU A 243 -11.47 0.64 7.80
C LEU A 243 -11.64 2.06 8.38
N LEU A 244 -12.33 2.94 7.64
CA LEU A 244 -12.63 4.29 8.11
C LEU A 244 -13.37 4.24 9.45
N ALA A 245 -12.98 5.13 10.35
CA ALA A 245 -13.49 5.28 11.71
C ALA A 245 -13.15 4.15 12.70
N GLU A 246 -12.34 3.16 12.30
CA GLU A 246 -11.85 2.14 13.22
C GLU A 246 -10.71 2.66 14.10
N PRO A 247 -10.77 2.43 15.43
CA PRO A 247 -9.81 2.97 16.38
C PRO A 247 -8.43 2.34 16.16
N ILE A 248 -7.42 3.18 16.10
CA ILE A 248 -6.04 2.75 15.92
C ILE A 248 -5.09 3.70 16.65
N ILE A 249 -4.09 3.13 17.31
CA ILE A 249 -3.11 3.89 18.08
C ILE A 249 -1.99 4.40 17.18
N PHE A 250 -1.32 5.47 17.62
CA PHE A 250 -0.10 5.95 16.99
C PHE A 250 1.10 5.18 17.55
N GLU A 251 1.91 4.61 16.67
CA GLU A 251 3.06 3.77 17.05
C GLU A 251 4.37 4.32 16.53
N HIS A 252 4.40 4.70 15.24
CA HIS A 252 5.66 5.04 14.58
C HIS A 252 5.61 6.34 13.76
N ARG A 253 6.61 7.19 14.00
CA ARG A 253 6.75 8.48 13.34
C ARG A 253 7.92 8.49 12.37
N GLU A 254 7.61 8.58 11.08
CA GLU A 254 8.61 8.76 10.04
C GLU A 254 8.18 9.76 8.95
N PRO A 255 9.13 10.29 8.17
CA PRO A 255 8.82 10.92 6.89
C PRO A 255 8.00 9.97 6.01
N ARG A 256 7.02 10.52 5.30
CA ARG A 256 6.13 9.75 4.43
C ARG A 256 6.74 9.76 3.03
N LEU A 257 7.82 9.01 2.88
CA LEU A 257 8.55 8.87 1.62
C LEU A 257 7.70 8.15 0.57
N GLU A 258 8.10 8.20 -0.70
CA GLU A 258 7.52 7.35 -1.73
C GLU A 258 7.50 5.87 -1.31
N GLY A 259 6.38 5.20 -1.54
CA GLY A 259 6.15 3.83 -1.12
C GLY A 259 5.77 3.67 0.36
N ALA A 260 5.85 4.70 1.20
CA ALA A 260 5.42 4.60 2.59
C ALA A 260 3.93 4.26 2.69
N VAL A 261 3.60 3.31 3.56
CA VAL A 261 2.22 2.94 3.93
C VAL A 261 1.94 3.51 5.32
N THR A 262 0.86 4.28 5.44
CA THR A 262 0.49 4.92 6.71
C THR A 262 -0.97 4.71 7.06
N VAL A 263 -1.26 4.62 8.34
CA VAL A 263 -2.63 4.68 8.87
C VAL A 263 -2.83 6.02 9.56
N ARG A 264 -3.97 6.67 9.32
CA ARG A 264 -4.34 7.88 10.05
C ARG A 264 -4.95 7.51 11.40
N THR A 265 -4.33 7.99 12.48
CA THR A 265 -4.65 7.61 13.87
C THR A 265 -5.46 8.66 14.60
N SER A 266 -5.62 9.86 14.03
CA SER A 266 -6.40 10.94 14.64
C SER A 266 -7.00 11.92 13.64
N GLY A 267 -8.02 12.64 14.11
CA GLY A 267 -8.74 13.65 13.35
C GLY A 267 -9.66 13.08 12.26
N ARG A 268 -10.05 13.93 11.31
CA ARG A 268 -10.95 13.55 10.22
C ARG A 268 -10.28 12.49 9.33
N GLY A 269 -10.94 11.34 9.15
CA GLY A 269 -10.39 10.23 8.38
C GLY A 269 -9.53 9.26 9.21
N LEU A 270 -9.72 9.21 10.52
CA LEU A 270 -9.19 8.14 11.38
C LEU A 270 -9.51 6.76 10.76
N GLY A 271 -8.53 5.85 10.78
CA GLY A 271 -8.62 4.52 10.16
C GLY A 271 -8.37 4.50 8.65
N ARG A 272 -8.22 5.66 7.99
CA ARG A 272 -7.86 5.72 6.56
C ARG A 272 -6.41 5.27 6.36
N ILE A 273 -6.20 4.42 5.36
CA ILE A 273 -4.89 3.91 4.98
C ILE A 273 -4.42 4.62 3.71
N PHE A 274 -3.13 4.97 3.67
CA PHE A 274 -2.51 5.69 2.57
C PHE A 274 -1.28 4.94 2.07
N ILE A 275 -1.06 4.95 0.75
CA ILE A 275 0.21 4.58 0.13
C ILE A 275 0.73 5.79 -0.64
N TYR A 276 1.93 6.28 -0.29
CA TYR A 276 2.48 7.51 -0.83
C TYR A 276 3.16 7.31 -2.18
N LYS A 277 2.90 8.24 -3.11
CA LYS A 277 3.48 8.29 -4.46
C LYS A 277 4.63 9.28 -4.60
N ALA A 278 4.83 10.12 -3.58
CA ALA A 278 5.86 11.13 -3.54
C ALA A 278 6.16 11.49 -2.09
N ASP A 279 7.39 11.94 -1.85
CA ASP A 279 7.86 12.28 -0.52
C ASP A 279 7.04 13.39 0.14
N ARG A 280 6.70 13.17 1.41
CA ARG A 280 6.00 14.13 2.27
C ARG A 280 6.63 14.11 3.65
N THR A 281 6.56 15.26 4.33
CA THR A 281 7.02 15.39 5.72
C THR A 281 6.20 14.52 6.67
N SER A 282 6.75 14.17 7.83
CA SER A 282 6.00 13.43 8.86
C SER A 282 4.76 14.21 9.33
N ASN A 283 3.72 13.50 9.79
CA ASN A 283 2.51 14.10 10.33
C ASN A 283 2.15 13.39 11.66
N PRO A 284 1.89 14.13 12.76
CA PRO A 284 1.58 13.52 14.06
C PRO A 284 0.27 12.70 14.08
N GLY A 285 -0.61 12.87 13.10
CA GLY A 285 -1.83 12.07 12.95
C GLY A 285 -1.67 10.84 12.07
N HIS A 286 -0.47 10.52 11.59
CA HIS A 286 -0.21 9.38 10.70
C HIS A 286 0.90 8.51 11.27
N SER A 287 0.58 7.24 11.55
CA SER A 287 1.58 6.22 11.88
C SER A 287 2.04 5.55 10.60
N VAL A 288 3.35 5.47 10.38
CA VAL A 288 3.91 4.61 9.32
C VAL A 288 3.78 3.16 9.78
N VAL A 289 3.41 2.26 8.86
CA VAL A 289 3.16 0.84 9.18
C VAL A 289 3.89 -0.13 8.24
N GLY A 290 4.51 0.38 7.17
CA GLY A 290 5.23 -0.43 6.21
C GLY A 290 5.62 0.36 4.97
N HIS A 291 6.24 -0.32 4.01
CA HIS A 291 6.71 0.24 2.76
C HIS A 291 6.40 -0.68 1.59
N VAL A 292 6.09 -0.09 0.44
CA VAL A 292 6.03 -0.78 -0.84
C VAL A 292 7.45 -1.10 -1.27
N ASN A 293 7.77 -2.38 -1.46
CA ASN A 293 9.08 -2.83 -1.96
C ASN A 293 9.06 -3.22 -3.45
N ALA A 294 7.88 -3.51 -4.00
CA ALA A 294 7.67 -3.73 -5.44
C ALA A 294 6.26 -3.33 -5.89
N GLY A 295 6.10 -3.01 -7.17
CA GLY A 295 4.80 -2.64 -7.76
C GLY A 295 4.41 -1.18 -7.56
N MET A 296 5.36 -0.28 -7.31
CA MET A 296 5.09 1.16 -7.13
C MET A 296 4.40 1.80 -8.35
N ASP A 297 4.74 1.33 -9.54
CA ASP A 297 4.13 1.75 -10.80
C ASP A 297 2.62 1.52 -10.82
N MET A 298 2.16 0.41 -10.25
CA MET A 298 0.74 0.12 -10.12
C MET A 298 0.04 0.97 -9.05
N VAL A 299 0.73 1.30 -7.96
CA VAL A 299 0.24 2.31 -7.00
C VAL A 299 0.04 3.66 -7.69
N LYS A 300 0.92 4.02 -8.64
CA LYS A 300 0.81 5.27 -9.41
C LYS A 300 -0.29 5.24 -10.48
N LEU A 301 -0.57 4.07 -11.06
CA LEU A 301 -1.65 3.85 -12.03
C LEU A 301 -3.04 3.79 -11.41
N ALA A 302 -3.15 3.26 -10.20
CA ALA A 302 -4.45 2.97 -9.59
C ALA A 302 -5.33 4.22 -9.46
N GLY A 303 -6.56 4.10 -9.93
CA GLY A 303 -7.62 5.10 -9.88
C GLY A 303 -8.70 4.79 -8.84
N PRO A 304 -9.57 5.77 -8.52
CA PRO A 304 -10.69 5.55 -7.60
C PRO A 304 -11.63 4.43 -8.06
N GLY A 305 -12.08 3.60 -7.13
CA GLY A 305 -12.96 2.45 -7.35
C GLY A 305 -12.23 1.18 -7.81
N GLN A 306 -10.96 1.26 -8.20
CA GLN A 306 -10.20 0.10 -8.68
C GLN A 306 -9.70 -0.76 -7.52
N LEU A 307 -9.57 -2.06 -7.77
CA LEU A 307 -8.94 -3.02 -6.89
C LEU A 307 -7.51 -3.28 -7.36
N VAL A 308 -6.57 -3.32 -6.42
CA VAL A 308 -5.16 -3.63 -6.68
C VAL A 308 -4.83 -4.92 -5.97
N THR A 309 -4.17 -5.88 -6.64
CA THR A 309 -3.65 -7.08 -5.99
C THR A 309 -2.51 -6.68 -5.05
N VAL A 310 -2.56 -7.10 -3.78
CA VAL A 310 -1.53 -6.78 -2.79
C VAL A 310 -1.04 -8.05 -2.11
N ARG A 311 0.28 -8.17 -2.03
CA ARG A 311 0.97 -9.19 -1.25
C ARG A 311 1.68 -8.52 -0.09
N VAL A 312 1.38 -8.98 1.12
CA VAL A 312 1.89 -8.36 2.35
C VAL A 312 2.84 -9.32 3.07
N LYS A 313 3.98 -8.80 3.52
CA LYS A 313 4.93 -9.51 4.37
C LYS A 313 5.01 -8.83 5.75
N PRO A 314 5.01 -9.60 6.85
CA PRO A 314 4.80 -11.04 6.93
C PRO A 314 3.33 -11.42 6.66
N GLU A 315 3.09 -12.72 6.42
CA GLU A 315 1.73 -13.26 6.32
C GLU A 315 1.01 -13.18 7.67
N ARG A 316 -0.26 -12.76 7.62
CA ARG A 316 -1.11 -12.61 8.81
C ARG A 316 -1.26 -13.93 9.57
N ILE A 317 -1.05 -13.90 10.89
CA ILE A 317 -1.38 -15.01 11.79
C ILE A 317 -2.75 -14.73 12.40
N MET A 318 -3.79 -15.28 11.79
CA MET A 318 -5.18 -15.16 12.24
C MET A 318 -5.77 -16.54 12.49
N LEU A 319 -5.95 -16.88 13.77
CA LEU A 319 -6.33 -18.23 14.21
C LEU A 319 -7.81 -18.30 14.61
N MET A 320 -8.43 -17.14 14.89
CA MET A 320 -9.83 -17.08 15.30
C MET A 320 -10.75 -17.62 14.21
N GLY A 321 -11.71 -18.46 14.60
CA GLY A 321 -12.64 -19.16 13.72
C GLY A 321 -12.13 -20.51 13.21
N SER A 322 -10.84 -20.80 13.36
CA SER A 322 -10.26 -22.10 12.97
C SER A 322 -10.46 -23.16 14.05
N LYS A 323 -10.43 -24.43 13.64
CA LYS A 323 -10.32 -25.54 14.58
C LYS A 323 -8.99 -25.46 15.32
N LEU A 324 -9.00 -25.87 16.58
CA LEU A 324 -7.79 -25.90 17.40
C LEU A 324 -6.69 -26.78 16.77
N SER A 325 -7.06 -27.93 16.18
CA SER A 325 -6.12 -28.81 15.48
C SER A 325 -5.33 -28.09 14.39
N ASP A 326 -6.05 -27.31 13.57
CA ASP A 326 -5.48 -26.66 12.39
C ASP A 326 -4.60 -25.47 12.82
N ALA A 327 -5.03 -24.75 13.85
CA ALA A 327 -4.24 -23.69 14.47
C ALA A 327 -2.93 -24.23 15.06
N LEU A 328 -2.95 -25.36 15.77
CA LEU A 328 -1.76 -25.98 16.35
C LEU A 328 -0.78 -26.46 15.28
N LEU A 329 -1.28 -27.01 14.17
CA LEU A 329 -0.45 -27.42 13.03
C LEU A 329 0.26 -26.22 12.40
N LEU A 330 -0.49 -25.16 12.07
CA LEU A 330 0.05 -23.94 11.47
C LEU A 330 1.13 -23.28 12.35
N LEU A 331 0.90 -23.21 13.66
CA LEU A 331 1.84 -22.59 14.59
C LEU A 331 3.09 -23.44 14.80
N LYS A 332 2.95 -24.77 14.80
CA LYS A 332 4.07 -25.70 14.89
C LYS A 332 5.01 -25.57 13.68
N GLU A 333 4.45 -25.48 12.47
CA GLU A 333 5.24 -25.26 11.24
C GLU A 333 6.03 -23.94 11.29
N ARG A 334 5.49 -22.93 11.98
CA ARG A 334 6.11 -21.62 12.17
C ARG A 334 7.00 -21.54 13.43
N GLY A 335 7.13 -22.64 14.19
CA GLY A 335 7.95 -22.68 15.41
C GLY A 335 7.44 -21.76 16.54
N ILE A 336 6.11 -21.61 16.66
CA ILE A 336 5.47 -20.77 17.68
C ILE A 336 4.88 -21.67 18.78
N GLU A 337 5.20 -21.35 20.03
CA GLU A 337 4.66 -22.02 21.22
C GLU A 337 3.19 -21.64 21.47
N VAL A 338 2.38 -22.60 21.91
CA VAL A 338 0.94 -22.41 22.09
C VAL A 338 0.53 -22.74 23.53
N GLU A 339 -0.17 -21.80 24.16
CA GLU A 339 -0.88 -22.00 25.42
C GLU A 339 -2.38 -22.02 25.13
N VAL A 340 -3.08 -23.09 25.52
CA VAL A 340 -4.53 -23.22 25.27
C VAL A 340 -5.29 -23.02 26.57
N ASP A 341 -6.25 -22.10 26.55
CA ASP A 341 -7.21 -21.81 27.61
C ASP A 341 -8.61 -22.18 27.11
N GLY A 342 -9.41 -22.82 27.95
CA GLY A 342 -10.74 -23.34 27.58
C GLY A 342 -10.76 -24.81 27.17
N GLN A 343 -11.71 -25.17 26.29
CA GLN A 343 -12.02 -26.56 25.99
C GLN A 343 -11.05 -27.14 24.94
N GLY A 344 -10.39 -28.24 25.29
CA GLY A 344 -9.63 -29.06 24.34
C GLY A 344 -10.50 -30.07 23.58
N GLY A 345 -9.90 -30.74 22.59
CA GLY A 345 -10.53 -31.82 21.80
C GLY A 345 -10.75 -31.45 20.33
N GLU A 346 -11.32 -32.39 19.56
CA GLU A 346 -11.49 -32.25 18.10
C GLU A 346 -12.52 -31.20 17.68
N ASP A 347 -13.50 -30.89 18.54
CA ASP A 347 -14.56 -29.90 18.28
C ASP A 347 -14.25 -28.49 18.82
N ALA A 348 -13.04 -28.28 19.33
CA ALA A 348 -12.62 -27.00 19.85
C ALA A 348 -12.31 -26.00 18.72
N VAL A 349 -12.89 -24.80 18.82
CA VAL A 349 -12.63 -23.67 17.91
C VAL A 349 -11.98 -22.52 18.66
N VAL A 350 -11.06 -21.82 18.00
CA VAL A 350 -10.37 -20.66 18.57
C VAL A 350 -11.26 -19.44 18.43
N VAL A 351 -11.51 -18.72 19.53
CA VAL A 351 -12.34 -17.51 19.56
C VAL A 351 -11.59 -16.26 19.98
N LYS A 352 -10.39 -16.43 20.54
CA LYS A 352 -9.48 -15.33 20.89
C LYS A 352 -8.04 -15.81 20.78
N GLN A 353 -7.15 -14.91 20.38
CA GLN A 353 -5.70 -15.09 20.45
C GLN A 353 -5.05 -13.90 21.17
N ASP A 354 -3.96 -14.16 21.89
CA ASP A 354 -3.17 -13.18 22.61
C ASP A 354 -1.67 -13.55 22.56
N PRO A 355 -0.75 -12.72 22.04
CA PRO A 355 -0.98 -11.39 21.47
C PRO A 355 -1.92 -11.40 20.27
N ARG A 356 -2.55 -10.25 20.01
CA ARG A 356 -3.50 -10.10 18.90
C ARG A 356 -2.80 -9.88 17.56
N ALA A 357 -1.72 -9.11 17.57
CA ALA A 357 -1.03 -8.70 16.35
C ALA A 357 -0.05 -9.77 15.87
N THR A 358 -0.01 -9.98 14.55
CA THR A 358 0.89 -10.91 13.87
C THR A 358 2.36 -10.64 14.24
N MET A 359 2.77 -9.37 14.25
CA MET A 359 4.15 -8.97 14.60
C MET A 359 4.52 -9.34 16.04
N GLU A 360 3.60 -9.16 16.99
CA GLU A 360 3.83 -9.52 18.39
C GLU A 360 3.96 -11.03 18.57
N ILE A 361 3.13 -11.83 17.87
CA ILE A 361 3.21 -13.29 17.90
C ILE A 361 4.57 -13.76 17.34
N LEU A 362 4.99 -13.23 16.19
CA LEU A 362 6.26 -13.58 15.57
C LEU A 362 7.46 -13.22 16.45
N LYS A 363 7.41 -12.04 17.09
CA LYS A 363 8.45 -11.56 18.01
C LYS A 363 8.53 -12.39 19.29
N ALA A 364 7.38 -12.70 19.89
CA ALA A 364 7.31 -13.45 21.15
C ALA A 364 7.54 -14.96 20.94
N LYS A 365 7.32 -15.47 19.71
CA LYS A 365 7.24 -16.91 19.38
C LYS A 365 6.31 -17.69 20.30
N LYS A 366 5.30 -17.02 20.84
CA LYS A 366 4.30 -17.60 21.73
C LYS A 366 2.94 -16.96 21.48
N VAL A 367 1.88 -17.76 21.57
CA VAL A 367 0.49 -17.28 21.55
C VAL A 367 -0.37 -18.06 22.52
N LYS A 368 -1.25 -17.36 23.22
CA LYS A 368 -2.31 -17.92 24.06
C LYS A 368 -3.63 -17.91 23.29
N LEU A 369 -4.32 -19.06 23.24
CA LEU A 369 -5.58 -19.24 22.53
C LEU A 369 -6.71 -19.49 23.53
N LEU A 370 -7.82 -18.75 23.40
CA LEU A 370 -9.07 -19.10 24.07
C LEU A 370 -9.91 -19.93 23.12
N THR A 371 -10.41 -21.05 23.62
CA THR A 371 -11.15 -22.04 22.85
C THR A 371 -12.52 -22.33 23.44
N MET A 372 -13.46 -22.68 22.58
CA MET A 372 -14.80 -23.11 22.97
C MET A 372 -15.30 -24.23 22.04
N PRO A 373 -16.33 -25.00 22.42
CA PRO A 373 -16.89 -26.00 21.51
C PRO A 373 -17.58 -25.33 20.32
N ALA A 374 -17.49 -25.93 19.13
CA ALA A 374 -18.00 -25.33 17.89
C ALA A 374 -19.50 -25.05 17.92
N ASN A 375 -20.26 -25.81 18.71
CA ASN A 375 -21.68 -25.58 18.92
C ASN A 375 -22.00 -24.25 19.65
N ARG A 376 -21.01 -23.61 20.29
CA ARG A 376 -21.14 -22.26 20.92
C ARG A 376 -20.69 -21.13 19.99
N LEU A 377 -20.04 -21.43 18.87
CA LEU A 377 -19.75 -20.46 17.82
C LEU A 377 -20.98 -20.28 16.93
N VAL A 378 -21.47 -19.04 16.85
CA VAL A 378 -22.74 -18.69 16.22
C VAL A 378 -22.49 -18.19 14.81
N ALA A 379 -22.92 -18.97 13.81
CA ALA A 379 -22.85 -18.55 12.41
C ALA A 379 -23.97 -17.56 12.07
N ILE A 380 -23.61 -16.45 11.44
CA ILE A 380 -24.53 -15.39 11.02
C ILE A 380 -24.42 -15.11 9.52
N GLU A 381 -25.54 -14.75 8.93
CA GLU A 381 -25.66 -14.26 7.56
C GLU A 381 -26.12 -12.80 7.62
N LEU A 382 -25.43 -11.91 6.89
CA LEU A 382 -25.66 -10.47 6.94
C LEU A 382 -26.18 -9.95 5.59
N TYR A 383 -27.16 -9.06 5.63
CA TYR A 383 -27.80 -8.50 4.44
C TYR A 383 -27.06 -7.24 3.97
N HIS A 384 -26.04 -7.42 3.12
CA HIS A 384 -25.13 -6.34 2.70
C HIS A 384 -25.81 -5.14 2.05
N ASP A 385 -26.85 -5.38 1.25
CA ASP A 385 -27.47 -4.33 0.44
C ASP A 385 -28.64 -3.62 1.15
N LEU A 386 -29.19 -4.21 2.22
CA LEU A 386 -30.44 -3.74 2.82
C LEU A 386 -30.22 -2.68 3.91
N ALA A 387 -29.15 -2.79 4.69
CA ALA A 387 -28.85 -1.88 5.79
C ALA A 387 -27.34 -1.60 5.93
N PRO A 388 -26.70 -1.00 4.91
CA PRO A 388 -25.24 -0.92 4.82
C PRO A 388 -24.61 -0.12 5.97
N LYS A 389 -25.22 1.00 6.42
CA LYS A 389 -24.64 1.80 7.52
C LYS A 389 -24.79 1.11 8.87
N THR A 390 -25.94 0.50 9.10
CA THR A 390 -26.23 -0.28 10.31
C THR A 390 -25.34 -1.53 10.38
N LEU A 391 -25.08 -2.15 9.24
CA LEU A 391 -24.16 -3.28 9.14
C LEU A 391 -22.71 -2.87 9.40
N ASP A 392 -22.29 -1.72 8.89
CA ASP A 392 -20.96 -1.16 9.17
C ASP A 392 -20.77 -0.92 10.67
N TYR A 393 -21.78 -0.33 11.33
CA TYR A 393 -21.85 -0.21 12.78
C TYR A 393 -21.73 -1.56 13.48
N PHE A 394 -22.53 -2.56 13.08
CA PHE A 394 -22.50 -3.90 13.68
C PHE A 394 -21.10 -4.51 13.61
N ARG A 395 -20.45 -4.44 12.43
CA ARG A 395 -19.11 -4.99 12.24
C ARG A 395 -18.05 -4.23 13.02
N HIS A 396 -18.20 -2.92 13.20
CA HIS A 396 -17.33 -2.12 14.06
C HIS A 396 -17.46 -2.56 15.52
N VAL A 397 -18.68 -2.58 16.06
CA VAL A 397 -18.90 -2.84 17.49
C VAL A 397 -18.60 -4.28 17.91
N THR A 398 -18.60 -5.21 16.95
CA THR A 398 -18.19 -6.61 17.13
C THR A 398 -16.73 -6.88 16.75
N GLY A 399 -16.02 -5.92 16.14
CA GLY A 399 -14.66 -6.10 15.63
C GLY A 399 -14.56 -6.97 14.35
N LEU A 400 -15.68 -7.32 13.72
CA LEU A 400 -15.74 -8.12 12.48
C LEU A 400 -15.13 -7.41 11.25
N LYS A 401 -14.93 -6.09 11.33
CA LYS A 401 -14.17 -5.35 10.31
C LYS A 401 -12.73 -5.84 10.22
N GLU A 402 -12.11 -6.10 11.37
CA GLU A 402 -10.70 -6.51 11.42
C GLU A 402 -10.52 -8.02 11.51
N ARG A 403 -11.48 -8.72 12.14
CA ARG A 403 -11.36 -10.12 12.59
C ARG A 403 -12.51 -10.98 12.06
N PRO A 404 -12.32 -12.28 11.91
CA PRO A 404 -13.39 -13.18 11.47
C PRO A 404 -14.42 -13.47 12.57
N VAL A 405 -14.01 -13.43 13.84
CA VAL A 405 -14.88 -13.75 14.99
C VAL A 405 -15.08 -12.50 15.84
N GLY A 406 -16.34 -12.20 16.15
CA GLY A 406 -16.73 -11.04 16.96
C GLY A 406 -17.37 -11.46 18.30
N PRO A 407 -16.88 -10.95 19.44
CA PRO A 407 -17.56 -11.15 20.72
C PRO A 407 -18.84 -10.30 20.80
N LEU A 408 -19.89 -10.87 21.39
CA LEU A 408 -21.16 -10.21 21.68
C LEU A 408 -21.56 -10.52 23.13
N PRO A 409 -21.27 -9.61 24.07
CA PRO A 409 -21.69 -9.74 25.46
C PRO A 409 -23.20 -9.66 25.60
N VAL A 410 -23.77 -10.63 26.31
CA VAL A 410 -25.20 -10.74 26.58
C VAL A 410 -25.56 -9.75 27.68
N TYR A 411 -26.39 -8.78 27.33
CA TYR A 411 -26.83 -7.74 28.23
C TYR A 411 -28.11 -8.12 28.99
N PHE A 412 -29.09 -8.68 28.28
CA PHE A 412 -30.37 -9.06 28.87
C PHE A 412 -31.02 -10.20 28.09
N VAL A 413 -31.65 -11.14 28.79
CA VAL A 413 -32.41 -12.24 28.19
C VAL A 413 -33.86 -12.13 28.64
N TYR A 414 -34.76 -11.89 27.69
CA TYR A 414 -36.19 -11.74 27.97
C TYR A 414 -37.04 -12.63 27.07
N GLU A 415 -37.68 -13.63 27.68
CA GLU A 415 -38.48 -14.64 27.00
C GLU A 415 -37.73 -15.26 25.81
N ASN A 416 -38.05 -14.84 24.59
CA ASN A 416 -37.46 -15.33 23.34
C ASN A 416 -36.59 -14.28 22.64
N THR A 417 -36.15 -13.24 23.36
CA THR A 417 -35.32 -12.14 22.84
C THR A 417 -34.05 -12.03 23.66
N ILE A 418 -32.91 -12.00 22.97
CA ILE A 418 -31.59 -11.84 23.58
C ILE A 418 -31.05 -10.50 23.12
N LEU A 419 -30.70 -9.65 24.07
CA LEU A 419 -30.14 -8.33 23.82
C LEU A 419 -28.66 -8.35 24.18
N PHE A 420 -27.86 -7.78 23.30
CA PHE A 420 -26.42 -7.68 23.42
C PHE A 420 -26.01 -6.23 23.53
N LYS A 421 -25.04 -5.98 24.39
CA LYS A 421 -24.41 -4.67 24.52
C LYS A 421 -22.96 -4.82 24.05
N PRO A 422 -22.61 -4.23 22.89
CA PRO A 422 -21.25 -4.32 22.40
C PRO A 422 -20.22 -3.69 23.36
N GLU A 423 -18.99 -4.22 23.34
CA GLU A 423 -17.86 -3.73 24.14
C GLU A 423 -17.14 -2.53 23.52
N ILE A 424 -17.14 -2.46 22.18
CA ILE A 424 -16.43 -1.41 21.43
C ILE A 424 -17.34 -0.19 21.33
N ASP A 425 -16.86 0.94 21.86
CA ASP A 425 -17.57 2.21 21.79
C ASP A 425 -17.65 2.74 20.36
N ALA A 426 -18.87 3.04 19.91
CA ALA A 426 -19.14 3.53 18.56
C ALA A 426 -19.21 5.07 18.50
N VAL A 427 -18.26 5.77 19.12
CA VAL A 427 -18.27 7.26 19.21
C VAL A 427 -18.29 7.94 17.84
N SER A 428 -17.75 7.28 16.81
CA SER A 428 -17.77 7.73 15.43
C SER A 428 -19.14 7.63 14.75
N TYR A 429 -20.05 6.80 15.26
CA TYR A 429 -21.40 6.60 14.74
C TYR A 429 -22.39 7.46 15.52
N LYS A 430 -22.50 8.73 15.12
CA LYS A 430 -23.40 9.70 15.78
C LYS A 430 -24.88 9.40 15.55
N GLU A 431 -25.20 8.76 14.44
CA GLU A 431 -26.57 8.50 14.00
C GLU A 431 -26.65 7.10 13.38
N LEU A 432 -27.67 6.34 13.78
CA LEU A 432 -28.11 5.13 13.07
C LEU A 432 -29.47 5.43 12.47
N LEU A 433 -29.46 5.85 11.20
CA LEU A 433 -30.69 6.13 10.47
C LEU A 433 -31.52 4.84 10.31
N PRO A 434 -32.86 4.94 10.23
CA PRO A 434 -33.68 3.78 9.94
C PRO A 434 -33.34 3.17 8.57
N GLU A 435 -32.95 1.90 8.55
CA GLU A 435 -32.58 1.09 7.38
C GLU A 435 -33.22 -0.30 7.52
N ASN A 436 -33.71 -0.90 6.43
CA ASN A 436 -34.32 -2.23 6.43
C ASN A 436 -35.27 -2.51 7.63
N LYS A 437 -36.22 -1.61 7.85
CA LYS A 437 -37.18 -1.75 8.94
C LYS A 437 -38.13 -2.94 8.70
N PRO A 438 -38.56 -3.64 9.75
CA PRO A 438 -39.62 -4.64 9.64
C PRO A 438 -40.92 -4.02 9.10
N THR A 439 -41.48 -4.64 8.06
CA THR A 439 -42.80 -4.29 7.48
C THR A 439 -43.88 -5.33 7.80
N GLY A 440 -43.50 -6.46 8.40
CA GLY A 440 -44.37 -7.58 8.67
C GLY A 440 -43.78 -8.52 9.73
N PRO A 441 -44.33 -9.73 9.89
CA PRO A 441 -43.83 -10.73 10.83
C PRO A 441 -42.35 -11.02 10.58
N ILE A 442 -41.54 -10.92 11.63
CA ILE A 442 -40.09 -11.11 11.53
C ILE A 442 -39.77 -12.59 11.76
N PRO A 443 -38.98 -13.25 10.90
CA PRO A 443 -38.58 -14.63 11.10
C PRO A 443 -37.77 -14.83 12.39
N ALA A 444 -37.88 -16.03 12.98
CA ALA A 444 -36.99 -16.48 14.05
C ALA A 444 -35.52 -16.44 13.59
N GLY A 445 -34.62 -16.11 14.51
CA GLY A 445 -33.19 -15.94 14.25
C GLY A 445 -32.80 -14.58 13.68
N SER A 446 -33.74 -13.67 13.40
CA SER A 446 -33.41 -12.36 12.83
C SER A 446 -32.57 -11.52 13.80
N ILE A 447 -31.55 -10.84 13.25
CA ILE A 447 -30.67 -9.91 13.97
C ILE A 447 -31.16 -8.49 13.68
N GLY A 448 -31.42 -7.74 14.75
CA GLY A 448 -31.88 -6.36 14.68
C GLY A 448 -31.05 -5.43 15.53
N ILE A 449 -30.91 -4.18 15.10
CA ILE A 449 -30.23 -3.12 15.84
C ILE A 449 -31.19 -1.97 16.04
N SER A 450 -31.23 -1.43 17.26
CA SER A 450 -32.02 -0.24 17.53
C SER A 450 -31.44 0.99 16.83
N ASN A 451 -32.29 1.69 16.08
CA ASN A 451 -31.92 2.89 15.33
C ASN A 451 -32.22 4.17 16.16
N GLN A 452 -31.99 5.33 15.55
CA GLN A 452 -32.12 6.64 16.20
C GLN A 452 -33.50 6.98 16.77
N VAL A 453 -34.55 6.25 16.38
CA VAL A 453 -35.90 6.45 16.93
C VAL A 453 -35.99 5.91 18.36
N SER A 454 -35.14 4.95 18.73
CA SER A 454 -35.04 4.45 20.11
C SER A 454 -34.21 5.39 21.00
N LYS A 455 -34.52 5.42 22.30
CA LYS A 455 -33.69 6.05 23.33
C LYS A 455 -32.36 5.31 23.57
N LYS A 456 -32.29 4.02 23.20
CA LYS A 456 -31.12 3.14 23.37
C LYS A 456 -30.58 2.75 22.01
N ILE A 457 -30.01 3.71 21.28
CA ILE A 457 -29.44 3.51 19.94
C ILE A 457 -28.30 2.48 19.99
N GLY A 458 -28.23 1.58 19.00
CA GLY A 458 -27.11 0.66 18.83
C GLY A 458 -27.19 -0.64 19.64
N LEU A 459 -28.31 -0.89 20.33
CA LEU A 459 -28.55 -2.16 21.00
C LEU A 459 -28.79 -3.26 19.96
N VAL A 460 -27.97 -4.30 20.01
CA VAL A 460 -28.10 -5.46 19.13
C VAL A 460 -29.04 -6.45 19.79
N GLY A 461 -29.93 -7.07 19.04
CA GLY A 461 -30.77 -8.13 19.56
C GLY A 461 -31.10 -9.20 18.54
N VAL A 462 -31.33 -10.40 19.07
CA VAL A 462 -31.73 -11.58 18.30
C VAL A 462 -33.03 -12.11 18.88
N ARG A 463 -33.95 -12.46 18.00
CA ARG A 463 -35.25 -13.02 18.41
C ARG A 463 -35.38 -14.47 17.98
N LEU A 464 -35.70 -15.37 18.91
CA LEU A 464 -35.78 -16.81 18.69
C LEU A 464 -37.15 -17.29 18.17
N VAL A 465 -38.16 -16.42 18.20
CA VAL A 465 -39.52 -16.71 17.70
C VAL A 465 -40.04 -15.56 16.84
N ALA A 466 -40.99 -15.84 15.97
CA ALA A 466 -41.60 -14.82 15.13
C ALA A 466 -42.50 -13.87 15.95
N ASP A 467 -42.50 -12.59 15.60
CA ASP A 467 -43.33 -11.58 16.25
C ASP A 467 -43.81 -10.51 15.26
N LYS A 468 -44.94 -9.88 15.60
CA LYS A 468 -45.67 -8.93 14.73
C LYS A 468 -45.72 -7.50 15.29
N ARG A 469 -45.16 -7.26 16.48
CA ARG A 469 -45.26 -6.01 17.27
C ARG A 469 -43.90 -5.41 17.60
N TYR A 470 -42.89 -6.22 17.93
CA TYR A 470 -41.55 -5.77 18.35
C TYR A 470 -40.42 -6.41 17.54
N GLY A 471 -39.44 -5.58 17.18
CA GLY A 471 -38.25 -6.01 16.45
C GLY A 471 -37.25 -6.79 17.32
N PRO A 472 -36.24 -7.44 16.72
CA PRO A 472 -35.26 -8.21 17.48
C PRO A 472 -34.44 -7.41 18.48
N SER A 473 -34.30 -6.10 18.30
CA SER A 473 -33.61 -5.22 19.25
C SER A 473 -34.42 -4.91 20.52
N GLY A 474 -35.61 -5.52 20.70
CA GLY A 474 -36.53 -5.24 21.79
C GLY A 474 -37.33 -3.95 21.63
N GLU A 475 -37.16 -3.24 20.52
CA GLU A 475 -37.83 -1.98 20.20
C GLU A 475 -39.01 -2.19 19.23
N LYS A 476 -39.81 -1.15 19.00
CA LYS A 476 -40.85 -1.19 17.95
C LYS A 476 -40.22 -1.30 16.57
N PHE A 477 -40.98 -1.82 15.59
CA PHE A 477 -40.52 -1.98 14.20
C PHE A 477 -39.93 -0.69 13.58
N GLU A 478 -40.51 0.47 13.89
CA GLU A 478 -40.00 1.77 13.41
C GLU A 478 -38.58 2.10 13.93
N ALA A 479 -38.24 1.56 15.09
CA ALA A 479 -37.00 1.80 15.81
C ALA A 479 -35.99 0.64 15.70
N THR A 480 -36.23 -0.34 14.82
CA THR A 480 -35.34 -1.48 14.60
C THR A 480 -34.95 -1.59 13.13
N ASN A 481 -33.64 -1.74 12.88
CA ASN A 481 -33.08 -2.06 11.59
C ASN A 481 -32.70 -3.55 11.54
N ILE A 482 -33.14 -4.29 10.52
CA ILE A 482 -32.76 -5.69 10.35
C ILE A 482 -31.48 -5.78 9.52
N ILE A 483 -30.48 -6.47 10.06
CA ILE A 483 -29.15 -6.56 9.41
C ILE A 483 -28.79 -7.96 8.93
N GLY A 484 -29.55 -8.98 9.31
CA GLY A 484 -29.21 -10.36 9.01
C GLY A 484 -29.99 -11.37 9.85
N ARG A 485 -29.46 -12.58 9.92
CA ARG A 485 -30.02 -13.67 10.73
C ARG A 485 -28.92 -14.59 11.28
N VAL A 486 -29.24 -15.23 12.39
CA VAL A 486 -28.51 -16.37 12.92
C VAL A 486 -28.94 -17.63 12.18
N LEU A 487 -27.98 -18.41 11.66
CA LEU A 487 -28.27 -19.61 10.88
C LEU A 487 -28.76 -20.76 11.76
N GLU A 488 -28.27 -20.84 13.00
CA GLU A 488 -28.63 -21.87 13.98
C GLU A 488 -29.13 -21.22 15.29
N PRO A 489 -30.35 -20.64 15.32
CA PRO A 489 -30.87 -19.92 16.49
C PRO A 489 -30.97 -20.77 17.76
N GLU A 490 -31.05 -22.09 17.59
CA GLU A 490 -31.05 -23.10 18.64
C GLU A 490 -29.83 -22.98 19.58
N LYS A 491 -28.66 -22.59 19.04
CA LYS A 491 -27.42 -22.38 19.82
C LYS A 491 -27.54 -21.27 20.88
N LEU A 492 -28.56 -20.42 20.75
CA LEU A 492 -28.78 -19.28 21.63
C LEU A 492 -29.80 -19.55 22.74
N LYS A 493 -30.51 -20.70 22.75
CA LYS A 493 -31.59 -20.97 23.71
C LYS A 493 -31.13 -21.02 25.17
N ASP A 494 -29.92 -21.51 25.42
CA ASP A 494 -29.38 -21.70 26.77
C ASP A 494 -28.41 -20.58 27.20
N VAL A 495 -28.38 -19.47 26.45
CA VAL A 495 -27.51 -18.32 26.74
C VAL A 495 -28.03 -17.55 27.95
N LYS A 496 -27.11 -17.15 28.83
CA LYS A 496 -27.43 -16.46 30.09
C LYS A 496 -26.90 -15.03 30.09
N GLU A 497 -27.53 -14.18 30.88
CA GLU A 497 -27.03 -12.81 31.13
C GLU A 497 -25.61 -12.82 31.69
N GLY A 498 -24.76 -11.93 31.19
CA GLY A 498 -23.35 -11.86 31.56
C GLY A 498 -22.43 -12.82 30.79
N GLU A 499 -22.96 -13.74 29.98
CA GLU A 499 -22.17 -14.55 29.06
C GLU A 499 -21.71 -13.74 27.83
N THR A 500 -20.61 -14.14 27.19
CA THR A 500 -20.21 -13.64 25.86
C THR A 500 -20.41 -14.72 24.81
N ILE A 501 -21.25 -14.43 23.80
CA ILE A 501 -21.33 -15.27 22.62
C ILE A 501 -20.31 -14.82 21.59
N TYR A 502 -19.90 -15.72 20.70
CA TYR A 502 -19.00 -15.39 19.59
C TYR A 502 -19.72 -15.63 18.28
N VAL A 503 -19.67 -14.64 17.39
CA VAL A 503 -20.28 -14.71 16.06
C VAL A 503 -19.24 -14.80 14.96
N LEU A 504 -19.56 -15.55 13.92
CA LEU A 504 -18.78 -15.69 12.69
C LEU A 504 -19.69 -15.42 11.49
N GLU A 505 -19.31 -14.44 10.67
CA GLU A 505 -19.99 -14.16 9.40
C GLU A 505 -19.68 -15.27 8.39
N VAL A 506 -20.71 -15.91 7.85
CA VAL A 506 -20.60 -16.85 6.72
C VAL A 506 -20.89 -16.07 5.44
N ARG A 507 -20.00 -16.18 4.45
CA ARG A 507 -20.06 -15.44 3.18
C ARG A 507 -20.34 -16.35 2.00
#